data_AF-A0A8T1AWC1-F1
#
_entry.id   AF-A0A8T1AWC1-F1
#
_cell.length_a   1.000
_cell.length_b   1.000
_cell.length_c   1.000
_cell.angle_alpha   90.00
_cell.angle_beta   90.00
_cell.angle_gamma   90.00
#
_symmetry.space_group_name_H-M   'P 1'
#
loop_
_entity.id
_entity.type
_entity.pdbx_description
1 polymer ?
#
loop_
_entity_poly.entity_id
_entity_poly.type
_entity_poly.pdbx_seq_one_letter_code
_entity_poly.pdbx_strand_id
1 'polypeptide(L)'
;MAVLIDEWKRSDQVVYTRGGNPKPLSIETVVSWVTTAWRQVPDSVVKKSIGKCGFHDDPDDWFIIKHDVYGAQFRQVWSAASLADQAADSSGANGDEVDELLDAFDEVWIED
;
A
#
# COMPACT_ATOMS: atom_id res chain seq x y z
N MET A 1 -2.05 -4.48 22.23
CA MET A 1 -3.31 -4.02 21.60
C MET A 1 -3.14 -2.56 21.19
N ALA A 2 -3.86 -2.11 20.16
CA ALA A 2 -3.76 -0.73 19.67
C ALA A 2 -4.42 0.25 20.64
N VAL A 3 -3.69 1.29 21.06
CA VAL A 3 -4.10 2.26 22.09
C VAL A 3 -5.48 2.87 21.81
N LEU A 4 -5.76 3.24 20.56
CA LEU A 4 -7.06 3.82 20.16
C LEU A 4 -8.24 2.86 20.34
N ILE A 5 -8.05 1.57 20.06
CA ILE A 5 -9.09 0.55 20.24
C ILE A 5 -9.34 0.34 21.74
N ASP A 6 -8.28 0.36 22.53
CA ASP A 6 -8.32 0.17 23.98
C ASP A 6 -8.94 1.38 24.71
N GLU A 7 -8.74 2.60 24.19
CA GLU A 7 -9.40 3.82 24.64
C GLU A 7 -10.89 3.81 24.27
N TRP A 8 -11.24 3.44 23.03
CA TRP A 8 -12.63 3.31 22.62
C TRP A 8 -13.40 2.27 23.42
N LYS A 9 -12.82 1.09 23.66
CA LYS A 9 -13.45 0.04 24.48
C LYS A 9 -13.76 0.50 25.91
N ARG A 10 -13.01 1.49 26.42
CA ARG A 10 -13.18 2.07 27.76
C ARG A 10 -14.00 3.36 27.76
N SER A 11 -14.38 3.88 26.60
CA SER A 11 -15.19 5.09 26.48
C SER A 11 -16.68 4.76 26.50
N ASP A 12 -17.50 5.80 26.57
CA ASP A 12 -18.96 5.76 26.45
C ASP A 12 -19.43 5.65 24.99
N GLN A 13 -18.50 5.59 24.02
CA GLN A 13 -18.80 5.53 22.59
C GLN A 13 -19.04 4.10 22.08
N VAL A 14 -18.87 3.08 22.94
CA VAL A 14 -19.18 1.69 22.56
C VAL A 14 -20.69 1.49 22.54
N VAL A 15 -21.23 1.25 21.35
CA VAL A 15 -22.63 0.85 21.20
C VAL A 15 -22.70 -0.67 21.15
N TYR A 16 -23.65 -1.26 21.86
CA TYR A 16 -23.82 -2.72 21.91
C TYR A 16 -24.99 -3.20 21.05
N THR A 17 -24.84 -4.41 20.52
CA THR A 17 -25.94 -5.19 19.92
C THR A 17 -26.88 -5.69 21.02
N ARG A 18 -28.08 -6.17 20.63
CA ARG A 18 -29.01 -6.80 21.58
C ARG A 18 -28.40 -8.00 22.33
N GLY A 19 -27.45 -8.70 21.70
CA GLY A 19 -26.72 -9.82 22.29
C GLY A 19 -25.55 -9.41 23.20
N GLY A 20 -25.35 -8.12 23.46
CA GLY A 20 -24.27 -7.64 24.33
C GLY A 20 -22.88 -7.57 23.68
N ASN A 21 -22.76 -7.85 22.37
CA ASN A 21 -21.51 -7.66 21.64
C ASN A 21 -21.35 -6.19 21.21
N PRO A 22 -20.15 -5.58 21.29
CA PRO A 22 -19.89 -4.27 20.70
C PRO A 22 -20.26 -4.26 19.22
N LYS A 23 -20.93 -3.20 18.78
CA LYS A 23 -21.14 -2.93 17.36
C LYS A 23 -19.83 -2.47 16.72
N PRO A 24 -19.63 -2.76 15.43
CA PRO A 24 -18.56 -2.15 14.67
C PRO A 24 -18.63 -0.62 14.75
N LEU A 25 -17.46 0.02 14.81
CA LEU A 25 -17.32 1.47 14.66
C LEU A 25 -17.82 1.92 13.28
N SER A 26 -18.22 3.18 13.17
CA SER A 26 -18.50 3.75 11.86
C SER A 26 -17.24 3.79 11.00
N ILE A 27 -17.42 3.63 9.68
CA ILE A 27 -16.32 3.73 8.70
C ILE A 27 -15.58 5.07 8.88
N GLU A 28 -16.32 6.16 9.06
CA GLU A 28 -15.77 7.51 9.28
C GLU A 28 -14.81 7.58 10.48
N THR A 29 -15.17 6.92 11.60
CA THR A 29 -14.33 6.90 12.79
C THR A 29 -13.03 6.13 12.54
N VAL A 30 -13.14 4.96 11.89
CA VAL A 30 -11.97 4.14 11.55
C VAL A 30 -11.05 4.88 10.58
N VAL A 31 -11.61 5.50 9.53
CA VAL A 31 -10.85 6.30 8.56
C VAL A 31 -10.13 7.46 9.24
N SER A 32 -10.80 8.17 10.15
CA SER A 32 -10.19 9.26 10.92
C SER A 32 -9.01 8.78 11.76
N TRP A 33 -9.14 7.64 12.45
CA TRP A 33 -8.08 7.06 13.26
C TRP A 33 -6.89 6.62 12.43
N VAL A 34 -7.13 5.90 11.33
CA VAL A 34 -6.08 5.45 10.42
C VAL A 34 -5.34 6.65 9.83
N THR A 35 -6.08 7.66 9.34
CA THR A 35 -5.49 8.89 8.80
C THR A 35 -4.65 9.62 9.83
N THR A 36 -5.14 9.73 11.06
CA THR A 36 -4.42 10.41 12.15
C THR A 36 -3.17 9.64 12.58
N ALA A 37 -3.23 8.30 12.59
CA ALA A 37 -2.08 7.47 12.87
C ALA A 37 -1.01 7.61 11.78
N TRP A 38 -1.39 7.54 10.51
CA TRP A 38 -0.46 7.71 9.39
C TRP A 38 0.14 9.11 9.31
N ARG A 39 -0.63 10.16 9.63
CA ARG A 39 -0.13 11.54 9.69
C ARG A 39 1.00 11.73 10.71
N GLN A 40 1.01 10.93 11.78
CA GLN A 40 2.04 11.00 12.80
C GLN A 40 3.32 10.24 12.41
N VAL A 41 3.28 9.42 11.36
CA VAL A 41 4.45 8.70 10.86
C VAL A 41 5.35 9.68 10.11
N PRO A 42 6.61 9.88 10.52
CA PRO A 42 7.52 10.75 9.79
C PRO A 42 7.83 10.19 8.40
N ASP A 43 7.94 11.05 7.39
CA ASP A 43 8.32 10.68 6.02
C ASP A 43 9.60 9.84 5.97
N SER A 44 10.56 10.13 6.86
CA SER A 44 11.81 9.38 6.96
C SER A 44 11.61 7.91 7.31
N VAL A 45 10.59 7.58 8.11
CA VAL A 45 10.25 6.19 8.46
C VAL A 45 9.69 5.48 7.23
N VAL A 46 8.79 6.14 6.50
CA VAL A 46 8.18 5.61 5.27
C VAL A 46 9.24 5.37 4.20
N LYS A 47 10.10 6.37 3.94
CA LYS A 47 11.20 6.26 2.98
C LYS A 47 12.17 5.14 3.37
N LYS A 48 12.49 5.02 4.67
CA LYS A 48 13.37 3.95 5.17
C LYS A 48 12.74 2.57 5.02
N SER A 49 11.43 2.42 5.23
CA SER A 49 10.75 1.13 5.00
C SER A 49 10.74 0.76 3.51
N ILE A 50 10.46 1.70 2.62
CA ILE A 50 10.52 1.50 1.16
C ILE A 50 11.94 1.08 0.74
N GLY A 51 12.96 1.77 1.25
CA GLY A 51 14.37 1.42 1.09
C GLY A 51 14.71 0.00 1.54
N LYS A 52 14.17 -0.43 2.68
CA LYS A 52 14.38 -1.80 3.18
C LYS A 52 13.72 -2.88 2.33
N CYS A 53 12.67 -2.54 1.60
CA CYS A 53 12.05 -3.43 0.62
C CYS A 53 12.83 -3.47 -0.71
N GLY A 54 13.95 -2.75 -0.82
CA GLY A 54 14.82 -2.75 -2.00
C GLY A 54 14.43 -1.73 -3.06
N PHE A 55 13.57 -0.75 -2.73
CA PHE A 55 13.20 0.35 -3.62
C PHE A 55 13.98 1.61 -3.27
N HIS A 56 14.42 2.33 -4.28
CA HIS A 56 15.22 3.55 -4.15
C HIS A 56 14.66 4.66 -5.05
N ASP A 57 15.13 5.89 -4.84
CA ASP A 57 14.71 7.04 -5.66
C ASP A 57 15.13 6.85 -7.14
N ASP A 58 16.28 6.21 -7.37
CA ASP A 58 16.70 5.75 -8.69
C ASP A 58 16.24 4.30 -8.92
N PRO A 59 15.43 4.02 -9.96
CA PRO A 59 15.06 2.67 -10.35
C PRO A 59 16.25 1.75 -10.59
N ASP A 60 17.36 2.27 -11.12
CA ASP A 60 18.56 1.45 -11.35
C ASP A 60 19.21 0.95 -10.06
N ASP A 61 18.88 1.57 -8.93
CA ASP A 61 19.33 1.13 -7.62
C ASP A 61 18.48 0.04 -6.98
N TRP A 62 17.31 -0.27 -7.55
CA TRP A 62 16.40 -1.26 -7.00
C TRP A 62 17.04 -2.65 -6.94
N PHE A 63 16.69 -3.42 -5.91
CA PHE A 63 17.29 -4.74 -5.69
C PHE A 63 16.95 -5.71 -6.83
N ILE A 64 15.70 -5.67 -7.34
CA ILE A 64 15.27 -6.53 -8.44
C ILE A 64 16.02 -6.21 -9.75
N ILE A 65 16.34 -4.94 -10.01
CA ILE A 65 17.09 -4.52 -11.19
C ILE A 65 18.53 -5.08 -11.18
N LYS A 66 19.10 -5.24 -9.98
CA LYS A 66 20.43 -5.80 -9.77
C LYS A 66 20.44 -7.34 -9.75
N HIS A 67 19.28 -8.00 -9.86
CA HIS A 67 19.19 -9.46 -9.90
C HIS A 67 19.76 -10.00 -11.22
N ASP A 68 20.63 -11.00 -11.15
CA ASP A 68 21.33 -11.61 -12.29
C ASP A 68 20.39 -12.35 -13.27
N VAL A 69 19.42 -13.10 -12.76
CA VAL A 69 18.41 -13.83 -13.55
C VAL A 69 17.32 -12.89 -14.09
N TYR A 70 16.71 -12.09 -13.22
CA TYR A 70 15.47 -11.36 -13.55
C TYR A 70 15.67 -9.88 -13.88
N GLY A 71 16.78 -9.27 -13.46
CA GLY A 71 16.95 -7.82 -13.50
C GLY A 71 16.95 -7.24 -14.90
N ALA A 72 17.55 -7.95 -15.86
CA ALA A 72 17.59 -7.51 -17.26
C ALA A 72 16.19 -7.46 -17.89
N GLN A 73 15.38 -8.51 -17.69
CA GLN A 73 14.01 -8.57 -18.23
C GLN A 73 13.11 -7.56 -17.53
N PHE A 74 13.21 -7.45 -16.20
CA PHE A 74 12.45 -6.47 -15.43
C PHE A 74 12.75 -5.04 -15.89
N ARG A 75 14.03 -4.66 -16.05
CA ARG A 75 14.43 -3.33 -16.54
C ARG A 75 13.81 -3.02 -17.91
N GLN A 76 13.81 -3.99 -18.82
CA GLN A 76 13.27 -3.80 -20.17
C GLN A 76 11.76 -3.52 -20.15
N VAL A 77 10.99 -4.32 -19.42
CA VAL A 77 9.54 -4.15 -19.29
C VAL A 77 9.21 -2.85 -18.56
N TRP A 78 9.90 -2.56 -17.46
CA TRP A 78 9.70 -1.35 -16.67
C TRP A 78 9.95 -0.08 -17.47
N SER A 79 11.03 -0.05 -18.27
CA SER A 79 11.36 1.09 -19.13
C SER A 79 10.29 1.29 -20.22
N ALA A 80 9.75 0.21 -20.78
CA ALA A 80 8.70 0.29 -21.78
C ALA A 80 7.38 0.81 -21.21
N ALA A 81 6.98 0.33 -20.02
CA ALA A 81 5.81 0.83 -19.30
C ALA A 81 5.96 2.30 -18.91
N SER A 82 7.14 2.70 -18.39
CA SER A 82 7.42 4.10 -18.02
C SER A 82 7.31 5.08 -19.20
N LEU A 83 7.64 4.63 -20.41
CA LEU A 83 7.48 5.42 -21.64
C LEU A 83 6.02 5.48 -22.10
N ALA A 84 5.24 4.40 -21.88
CA ALA A 84 3.82 4.36 -22.16
C ALA A 84 3.03 5.28 -21.22
N ASP A 85 3.34 5.28 -19.91
CA ASP A 85 2.73 6.18 -18.92
C ASP A 85 2.98 7.65 -19.28
N GLN A 86 4.22 8.00 -19.65
CA GLN A 86 4.53 9.37 -20.09
C GLN A 86 3.81 9.77 -21.39
N ALA A 87 3.49 8.80 -22.25
CA ALA A 87 2.67 9.04 -23.43
C ALA A 87 1.18 9.17 -23.06
N ALA A 88 0.68 8.39 -22.11
CA ALA A 88 -0.71 8.43 -21.63
C ALA A 88 -1.01 9.68 -20.78
N ASP A 89 -0.05 10.18 -20.00
CA ASP A 89 -0.19 11.43 -19.23
C ASP A 89 -0.28 12.67 -20.13
N SER A 90 0.18 12.56 -21.38
CA SER A 90 -0.06 13.57 -22.44
C SER A 90 -1.47 13.50 -23.03
N SER A 91 -2.22 12.45 -22.71
CA SER A 91 -3.61 12.20 -23.12
C SER A 91 -4.48 11.73 -21.95
N GLY A 92 -4.52 12.49 -20.84
CA GLY A 92 -5.47 12.36 -19.72
C GLY A 92 -6.06 10.97 -19.46
N ALA A 93 -5.37 10.13 -18.70
CA ALA A 93 -5.79 8.74 -18.43
C ALA A 93 -6.96 8.64 -17.43
N ASN A 94 -7.94 7.80 -17.79
CA ASN A 94 -9.08 7.37 -16.96
C ASN A 94 -8.64 6.24 -16.01
N GLY A 95 -9.20 6.23 -14.79
CA GLY A 95 -8.80 5.36 -13.67
C GLY A 95 -9.17 3.87 -13.74
N ASP A 96 -9.08 3.23 -14.90
CA ASP A 96 -9.29 1.76 -15.06
C ASP A 96 -7.98 0.94 -14.99
N GLU A 97 -6.80 1.55 -15.06
CA GLU A 97 -5.50 0.83 -15.15
C GLU A 97 -5.00 0.25 -13.82
N VAL A 98 -5.59 0.64 -12.69
CA VAL A 98 -5.17 0.19 -11.36
C VAL A 98 -5.63 -1.24 -11.02
N ASP A 99 -6.66 -1.76 -11.70
CA ASP A 99 -7.18 -3.11 -11.47
C ASP A 99 -6.26 -4.21 -12.04
N GLU A 100 -5.57 -3.95 -13.16
CA GLU A 100 -4.74 -4.97 -13.84
C GLU A 100 -3.45 -5.32 -13.08
N LEU A 101 -2.96 -4.39 -12.24
CA LEU A 101 -1.80 -4.62 -11.35
C LEU A 101 -2.13 -5.51 -10.14
N LEU A 102 -3.39 -5.52 -9.68
CA LEU A 102 -3.83 -6.35 -8.56
C LEU A 102 -3.99 -7.81 -9.00
N ASP A 103 -4.46 -8.04 -10.23
CA ASP A 103 -4.62 -9.39 -10.79
C ASP A 103 -3.27 -10.13 -10.96
N ALA A 104 -2.18 -9.41 -11.22
CA ALA A 104 -0.85 -10.00 -11.38
C ALA A 104 -0.22 -10.53 -10.07
N PHE A 105 -0.67 -10.05 -8.90
CA PHE A 105 -0.13 -10.47 -7.60
C PHE A 105 -0.81 -11.72 -7.03
N ASP A 106 -1.98 -12.11 -7.54
CA ASP A 106 -2.70 -13.31 -7.10
C ASP A 106 -2.17 -14.62 -7.72
N GLU A 107 -1.28 -14.54 -8.73
CA GLU A 107 -0.78 -15.71 -9.46
C GLU A 107 0.55 -16.29 -8.93
N VAL A 108 1.18 -15.66 -7.93
CA VAL A 108 2.43 -16.16 -7.32
C VAL A 108 2.11 -17.20 -6.23
N TRP A 109 2.08 -18.47 -6.63
CA TRP A 109 2.12 -19.59 -5.69
C TRP A 109 3.59 -19.92 -5.34
N ILE A 110 3.95 -19.83 -4.07
CA ILE A 110 5.20 -20.38 -3.55
C ILE A 110 4.90 -21.85 -3.20
N GLU A 111 5.43 -22.79 -3.96
CA GLU A 111 5.43 -24.22 -3.60
C GLU A 111 6.49 -24.47 -2.50
N ASP A 112 6.12 -25.28 -1.50
CA ASP A 112 6.90 -25.65 -0.29
C ASP A 112 8.26 -26.34 -0.58
#